data_AF-A0AAV3YF03-F1
#
_entry.id   AF-A0AAV3YF03-F1
#
_cell.length_a   1.000
_cell.length_b   1.000
_cell.length_c   1.000
_cell.angle_alpha   90.00
_cell.angle_beta   90.00
_cell.angle_gamma   90.00
#
_symmetry.space_group_name_H-M   'P 1'
#
loop_
_entity.id
_entity.type
_entity.pdbx_description
1 polymer ?
#
loop_
_entity_poly.entity_id
_entity_poly.type
_entity_poly.pdbx_seq_one_letter_code
_entity_poly.pdbx_strand_id
1 'polypeptide(L)'
;MKRYDLTEDGYRRKFRTCKPAEGESPDMFIVRNVTYLDRWIELSKTDKSYEKLKHLIVHEQFMDACPEDLATGLREKLNVGKKEISQQNDTLVLTEVTHVPVNIA
;
A
#
# COMPACT_ATOMS: atom_id res chain seq x y z
N MET A 1 -6.07 20.27 12.62
CA MET A 1 -6.03 18.81 12.33
C MET A 1 -4.84 18.52 11.42
N LYS A 2 -3.76 17.87 11.89
CA LYS A 2 -2.55 17.53 11.08
C LYS A 2 -1.82 16.25 11.56
N ARG A 3 -2.51 15.28 12.16
CA ARG A 3 -1.84 14.07 12.70
C ARG A 3 -1.78 12.89 11.71
N TYR A 4 -2.57 12.91 10.65
CA TYR A 4 -2.59 11.85 9.62
C TYR A 4 -1.42 11.93 8.63
N ASP A 5 -0.63 13.01 8.69
CA ASP A 5 0.42 13.29 7.71
C ASP A 5 1.73 12.53 7.96
N LEU A 6 1.78 11.70 9.00
CA LEU A 6 3.00 11.00 9.43
C LEU A 6 2.85 9.47 9.42
N THR A 7 1.73 8.93 8.93
CA THR A 7 1.50 7.49 8.83
C THR A 7 1.69 6.99 7.40
N GLU A 8 2.02 5.71 7.24
CA GLU A 8 2.12 5.02 5.95
C GLU A 8 0.90 5.30 5.05
N ASP A 9 -0.29 5.00 5.58
CA ASP A 9 -1.57 5.20 4.89
C ASP A 9 -1.87 6.69 4.61
N GLY A 10 -1.38 7.60 5.47
CA GLY A 10 -1.43 9.04 5.23
C GLY A 10 -0.68 9.46 3.97
N TYR A 11 0.58 9.02 3.83
CA TYR A 11 1.39 9.31 2.66
C TYR A 11 0.90 8.60 1.40
N ARG A 12 0.42 7.36 1.52
CA ARG A 12 -0.26 6.63 0.44
C ARG A 12 -1.42 7.42 -0.14
N ARG A 13 -2.35 7.88 0.72
CA ARG A 13 -3.49 8.70 0.28
C ARG A 13 -3.04 10.01 -0.36
N LYS A 14 -2.04 10.68 0.20
CA LYS A 14 -1.50 11.92 -0.38
C LYS A 14 -0.93 11.68 -1.76
N PHE A 15 -0.16 10.61 -1.96
CA PHE A 15 0.36 10.24 -3.28
C PHE A 15 -0.80 10.00 -4.29
N ARG A 16 -1.80 9.20 -3.91
CA ARG A 16 -2.91 8.83 -4.81
C ARG A 16 -3.89 9.96 -5.14
N THR A 17 -4.06 10.92 -4.24
CA THR A 17 -5.09 11.96 -4.37
C THR A 17 -4.53 13.36 -4.58
N CYS A 18 -3.21 13.54 -4.61
CA CYS A 18 -2.62 14.86 -4.82
C CYS A 18 -2.99 15.45 -6.18
N LYS A 19 -3.18 16.77 -6.19
CA LYS A 19 -3.41 17.59 -7.38
C LYS A 19 -2.44 18.77 -7.35
N PRO A 20 -2.12 19.37 -8.51
CA PRO A 20 -1.34 20.61 -8.55
C PRO A 20 -1.99 21.69 -7.68
N ALA A 21 -1.19 22.39 -6.89
CA ALA A 21 -1.64 23.54 -6.13
C ALA A 21 -1.69 24.78 -7.02
N GLU A 22 -2.48 25.79 -6.61
CA GLU A 22 -2.54 27.06 -7.33
C GLU A 22 -1.17 27.73 -7.35
N GLY A 23 -0.68 28.08 -8.54
CA GLY A 23 0.65 28.65 -8.74
C GLY A 23 1.82 27.66 -8.61
N GLU A 24 1.56 26.36 -8.42
CA GLU A 24 2.60 25.33 -8.37
C GLU A 24 3.14 25.05 -9.78
N SER A 25 4.47 25.07 -9.95
CA SER A 25 5.07 24.65 -11.21
C SER A 25 5.00 23.13 -11.38
N PRO A 26 5.03 22.61 -12.63
CA PRO A 26 5.06 21.17 -12.87
C PRO A 26 6.19 20.45 -12.12
N ASP A 27 7.39 21.05 -12.06
CA ASP A 27 8.54 20.47 -11.37
C ASP A 27 8.30 20.36 -9.85
N MET A 28 7.71 21.39 -9.24
CA MET A 28 7.35 21.37 -7.82
C MET A 28 6.32 20.29 -7.53
N PHE A 29 5.33 20.11 -8.41
CA PHE A 29 4.34 19.07 -8.27
C PHE A 29 4.95 17.67 -8.36
N ILE A 30 5.87 17.45 -9.30
CA ILE A 30 6.59 16.18 -9.45
C ILE A 30 7.43 15.88 -8.19
N VAL A 31 8.21 16.85 -7.70
CA VAL A 31 9.01 16.69 -6.47
C VAL A 31 8.13 16.33 -5.27
N ARG A 32 6.95 16.95 -5.15
CA ARG A 32 6.00 16.65 -4.08
C ARG A 32 5.40 15.25 -4.20
N ASN A 33 5.07 14.80 -5.41
CA ASN A 33 4.62 13.42 -5.68
C ASN A 33 5.67 12.39 -5.27
N VAL A 34 6.92 12.60 -5.70
CA VAL A 34 8.06 11.74 -5.36
C VAL A 34 8.25 11.68 -3.85
N THR A 35 8.16 12.83 -3.16
CA THR A 35 8.28 12.90 -1.70
C THR A 35 7.20 12.07 -0.99
N TYR A 36 5.95 12.10 -1.46
CA TYR A 36 4.89 11.27 -0.87
C TYR A 36 5.13 9.78 -1.10
N LEU A 37 5.56 9.39 -2.30
CA LEU A 37 5.89 8.00 -2.61
C LEU A 37 7.06 7.50 -1.76
N ASP A 38 8.15 8.26 -1.66
CA ASP A 38 9.32 7.90 -0.86
C ASP A 38 8.96 7.70 0.61
N ARG A 39 8.17 8.61 1.19
CA ARG A 39 7.72 8.50 2.58
C ARG A 39 6.77 7.33 2.80
N TRP A 40 5.91 7.03 1.84
CA TRP A 40 5.07 5.84 1.90
C TRP A 40 5.92 4.55 1.89
N ILE A 41 6.87 4.45 0.97
CA ILE A 41 7.79 3.29 0.89
C ILE A 41 8.59 3.15 2.20
N GLU A 42 9.17 4.23 2.71
CA GLU A 42 9.94 4.25 3.96
C GLU A 42 9.12 3.76 5.16
N LEU A 43 7.90 4.27 5.32
CA LEU A 43 7.03 3.93 6.46
C LEU A 43 6.41 2.53 6.33
N SER A 44 6.23 2.02 5.10
CA SER A 44 5.81 0.63 4.87
C SER A 44 6.90 -0.40 5.20
N LYS A 45 8.14 0.06 5.45
CA LYS A 45 9.33 -0.79 5.64
C LYS A 45 9.56 -1.75 4.47
N THR A 46 9.17 -1.32 3.26
CA THR A 46 9.35 -2.10 2.03
C THR A 46 10.73 -1.83 1.45
N ASP A 47 11.48 -2.89 1.13
CA ASP A 47 12.75 -2.73 0.44
C ASP A 47 12.56 -2.07 -0.93
N LYS A 48 13.51 -1.22 -1.32
CA LYS A 48 13.52 -0.52 -2.61
C LYS A 48 13.89 -1.42 -3.80
N SER A 49 13.55 -2.71 -3.74
CA SER A 49 13.66 -3.60 -4.88
C SER A 49 12.41 -3.50 -5.74
N TYR A 50 12.59 -3.65 -7.07
CA TYR A 50 11.47 -3.58 -8.01
C TYR A 50 10.31 -4.50 -7.63
N GLU A 51 10.62 -5.74 -7.25
CA GLU A 51 9.60 -6.74 -6.88
C GLU A 51 8.83 -6.36 -5.62
N LYS A 52 9.50 -5.85 -4.60
CA LYS A 52 8.86 -5.44 -3.34
C LYS A 52 8.01 -4.18 -3.53
N LEU A 53 8.47 -3.23 -4.33
CA LEU A 53 7.69 -2.04 -4.69
C LEU A 53 6.45 -2.38 -5.53
N LYS A 54 6.60 -3.27 -6.52
CA LYS A 54 5.48 -3.79 -7.32
C LYS A 54 4.44 -4.45 -6.41
N HIS A 55 4.89 -5.28 -5.47
CA HIS A 55 4.02 -5.93 -4.50
C HIS A 55 3.26 -4.91 -3.63
N LEU A 56 3.94 -3.93 -3.05
CA LEU A 56 3.34 -2.87 -2.24
C LEU A 56 2.21 -2.15 -3.00
N ILE A 57 2.49 -1.73 -4.23
CA ILE A 57 1.56 -0.94 -5.06
C ILE A 57 0.33 -1.77 -5.44
N VAL A 58 0.52 -3.02 -5.88
CA VAL A 58 -0.57 -3.92 -6.29
C VAL A 58 -1.42 -4.33 -5.11
N HIS A 59 -0.80 -4.68 -3.97
CA HIS A 59 -1.50 -5.03 -2.75
C HIS A 59 -2.43 -3.90 -2.30
N GLU A 60 -1.93 -2.67 -2.21
CA GLU A 60 -2.76 -1.54 -1.79
C GLU A 60 -3.90 -1.25 -2.76
N GLN A 61 -3.65 -1.36 -4.07
CA GLN A 61 -4.71 -1.19 -5.07
C GLN A 61 -5.81 -2.26 -4.93
N PHE A 62 -5.43 -3.51 -4.65
CA PHE A 62 -6.37 -4.59 -4.41
C PHE A 62 -7.18 -4.36 -3.14
N MET A 63 -6.52 -3.96 -2.04
CA MET A 63 -7.20 -3.67 -0.77
C MET A 63 -8.19 -2.51 -0.87
N ASP A 64 -7.91 -1.50 -1.69
CA ASP A 64 -8.82 -0.37 -1.93
C ASP A 64 -10.01 -0.76 -2.84
N ALA A 65 -9.85 -1.74 -3.73
CA ALA A 65 -10.90 -2.20 -4.64
C ALA A 65 -11.81 -3.30 -4.04
N CYS A 66 -11.37 -3.93 -2.95
CA CYS A 66 -12.07 -5.05 -2.32
C CYS A 66 -13.29 -4.57 -1.50
N PRO A 67 -14.50 -5.17 -1.68
CA PRO A 67 -15.68 -4.86 -0.86
C PRO A 67 -15.40 -5.10 0.65
N GLU A 68 -15.99 -4.28 1.53
CA GLU A 68 -15.68 -4.29 2.98
C GLU A 68 -15.81 -5.67 3.66
N ASP A 69 -16.79 -6.48 3.25
CA ASP A 69 -17.02 -7.82 3.80
C ASP A 69 -15.88 -8.79 3.48
N LEU A 70 -15.31 -8.69 2.27
CA LEU A 70 -14.18 -9.50 1.84
C LEU A 70 -12.85 -8.92 2.37
N ALA A 71 -12.75 -7.59 2.44
CA ALA A 71 -11.59 -6.90 2.96
C ALA A 71 -11.37 -7.16 4.46
N THR A 72 -12.42 -7.31 5.26
CA THR A 72 -12.30 -7.62 6.70
C THR A 72 -11.72 -9.01 6.92
N GLY A 73 -12.27 -10.03 6.24
CA GLY A 73 -11.76 -11.41 6.33
C GLY A 73 -10.33 -11.57 5.78
N LEU A 74 -9.97 -10.81 4.75
CA LEU A 74 -8.61 -10.80 4.21
C LEU A 74 -7.64 -10.01 5.10
N ARG A 75 -8.05 -8.87 5.68
CA ARG A 75 -7.23 -8.12 6.65
C ARG A 75 -6.92 -8.93 7.89
N GLU A 76 -7.87 -9.70 8.40
CA GLU A 76 -7.64 -10.60 9.55
C GLU A 76 -6.60 -11.68 9.21
N LYS A 77 -6.74 -12.36 8.07
CA LYS A 77 -5.76 -13.37 7.61
C LYS A 77 -4.39 -12.77 7.33
N LEU A 78 -4.33 -11.60 6.68
CA LEU A 78 -3.08 -10.90 6.38
C LEU A 78 -2.42 -10.35 7.65
N ASN A 79 -3.16 -9.93 8.67
CA ASN A 79 -2.61 -9.52 9.96
C ASN A 79 -2.06 -10.70 10.77
N VAL A 80 -2.67 -11.87 10.68
CA VAL A 80 -2.14 -13.12 11.24
C VAL A 80 -0.84 -13.49 10.50
N GLY A 81 -0.84 -13.48 9.17
CA GLY A 81 0.37 -13.70 8.38
C GLY A 81 1.48 -12.68 8.64
N LYS A 82 1.16 -11.38 8.78
CA LYS A 82 2.13 -10.34 9.15
C LYS A 82 2.71 -10.54 10.55
N LYS A 83 1.94 -11.07 11.52
CA LYS A 83 2.45 -11.41 12.86
C LYS A 83 3.42 -12.59 12.82
N GLU A 84 3.12 -13.62 12.04
CA GLU A 84 4.00 -14.78 11.86
C GLU A 84 5.28 -14.40 11.09
N ILE A 85 5.16 -13.59 10.04
CA ILE A 85 6.30 -13.08 9.24
C ILE A 85 7.15 -12.08 10.05
N SER A 86 6.60 -11.38 11.05
CA SER A 86 7.42 -10.56 11.96
C SER A 86 8.40 -11.39 12.80
N GLN A 87 8.18 -12.72 12.90
CA GLN A 87 9.10 -13.66 13.53
C GLN A 87 9.98 -14.42 12.52
N GLN A 88 9.66 -14.35 11.22
CA GLN A 88 10.40 -15.03 10.15
C GLN A 88 10.56 -14.09 8.97
N ASN A 89 11.71 -13.40 8.94
CA ASN A 89 12.19 -12.77 7.72
C ASN A 89 12.33 -13.83 6.61
N ASP A 90 12.02 -13.37 5.40
CA ASP A 90 12.31 -13.97 4.09
C ASP A 90 11.32 -15.01 3.54
N THR A 91 10.55 -14.52 2.55
CA THR A 91 9.98 -15.30 1.42
C THR A 91 8.73 -16.12 1.72
N LEU A 92 7.54 -15.54 1.46
CA LEU A 92 6.36 -16.17 0.82
C LEU A 92 5.08 -15.42 1.27
N VAL A 93 4.53 -14.56 0.43
CA VAL A 93 3.12 -14.13 0.52
C VAL A 93 2.63 -13.76 -0.87
N LEU A 94 2.77 -14.67 -1.83
CA LEU A 94 2.10 -14.54 -3.12
C LEU A 94 1.48 -15.84 -3.64
N THR A 95 1.72 -16.98 -2.98
CA THR A 95 1.24 -18.29 -3.45
C THR A 95 -0.15 -18.67 -2.94
N GLU A 96 -0.71 -17.99 -1.93
CA GLU A 96 -1.99 -18.40 -1.34
C GLU A 96 -3.22 -17.65 -1.88
N VAL A 97 -3.05 -16.58 -2.65
CA VAL A 97 -4.20 -15.79 -3.16
C VAL A 97 -4.78 -16.38 -4.46
N THR A 98 -4.11 -17.34 -5.11
CA THR A 98 -4.57 -17.94 -6.38
C THR A 98 -5.61 -19.05 -6.20
N HIS A 99 -6.11 -19.32 -4.99
CA HIS A 99 -7.10 -20.37 -4.74
C HIS A 99 -8.33 -19.89 -3.96
N VAL A 100 -8.87 -18.73 -4.33
CA VAL A 100 -10.27 -18.41 -4.02
C VAL A 100 -11.07 -18.71 -5.28
N PRO A 101 -11.85 -19.81 -5.35
CA PRO A 101 -12.72 -20.04 -6.48
C PRO A 101 -13.78 -18.92 -6.50
N VAL A 102 -13.71 -18.08 -7.53
CA VAL A 102 -14.78 -17.13 -7.85
C VAL A 102 -15.96 -17.97 -8.30
N ASN A 103 -16.90 -18.26 -7.40
CA ASN A 103 -18.15 -18.89 -7.77
C ASN A 103 -19.06 -17.79 -8.32
N ILE A 104 -19.07 -17.65 -9.64
CA ILE A 104 -20.00 -16.78 -10.36
C ILE A 104 -21.30 -17.58 -10.50
N ALA A 105 -22.33 -17.17 -9.77
CA ALA A 105 -23.72 -17.54 -10.01
C ALA A 105 -24.43 -16.37 -10.69
#